data_AF-A0A954YFZ9-F1
#
_entry.id   AF-A0A954YFZ9-F1
#
_cell.length_a   1.000
_cell.length_b   1.000
_cell.length_c   1.000
_cell.angle_alpha   90.00
_cell.angle_beta   90.00
_cell.angle_gamma   90.00
#
_symmetry.space_group_name_H-M   'P 1'
#
loop_
_entity.id
_entity.type
_entity.pdbx_description
1 polymer ?
#
loop_
_entity_poly.entity_id
_entity_poly.type
_entity_poly.pdbx_seq_one_letter_code
_entity_poly.pdbx_strand_id
1 'polypeptide(L)' 'LLSTHALDEIEVMCDRIGLIHRGAMIAEGTLNELRITAGRQRLSEIFLTLVHADEPLFAD' A
#
# COMPACT_ATOMS: atom_id res chain seq x y z
N LEU A 1 12.18 7.66 -9.25
CA LEU A 1 11.65 6.58 -8.37
C LEU A 1 11.57 7.15 -6.97
N LEU A 2 10.38 7.16 -6.38
CA LEU A 2 10.14 7.61 -5.00
C LEU A 2 9.88 6.36 -4.14
N SER A 3 10.48 6.29 -2.95
CA SER A 3 10.24 5.22 -1.98
C SER A 3 10.01 5.84 -0.61
N THR A 4 8.88 5.54 0.01
CA THR A 4 8.50 6.07 1.32
C THR A 4 7.63 5.07 2.06
N HIS A 5 7.59 5.19 3.38
CA HIS A 5 6.64 4.49 4.24
C HIS A 5 5.36 5.33 4.47
N ALA A 6 5.40 6.63 4.13
CA ALA A 6 4.24 7.52 4.20
C ALA A 6 3.34 7.33 2.96
N LEU A 7 2.46 6.34 3.03
CA LEU A 7 1.63 5.89 1.90
C LEU A 7 0.59 6.93 1.46
N ASP A 8 0.08 7.76 2.36
CA ASP A 8 -0.98 8.73 2.04
C ASP A 8 -0.47 9.90 1.18
N GLU A 9 0.82 10.24 1.26
CA GLU A 9 1.41 11.36 0.52
C GLU A 9 1.61 11.05 -0.97
N ILE A 10 1.73 9.77 -1.32
CA ILE A 10 2.09 9.36 -2.70
C ILE A 10 0.89 9.13 -3.61
N GLU A 11 -0.33 9.06 -3.06
CA GLU A 11 -1.55 8.81 -3.86
C GLU A 11 -1.76 9.86 -4.97
N VAL A 12 -1.28 11.08 -4.76
CA VAL A 12 -1.49 12.22 -5.69
C VAL A 12 -0.28 12.44 -6.61
N MET A 13 0.86 11.83 -6.31
CA MET A 13 2.14 12.11 -6.99
C MET A 13 2.59 11.00 -7.94
N CYS A 14 2.09 9.78 -7.80
CA CYS A 14 2.61 8.60 -8.50
C CYS A 14 1.57 7.93 -9.39
N ASP A 15 1.94 7.63 -10.64
CA ASP A 15 1.08 6.92 -11.60
C ASP A 15 0.99 5.42 -11.33
N ARG A 16 2.09 4.83 -10.82
CA ARG A 16 2.22 3.42 -10.46
C ARG A 16 2.89 3.27 -9.10
N ILE A 17 2.45 2.28 -8.35
CA ILE A 17 2.82 2.05 -6.97
C ILE A 17 3.20 0.58 -6.81
N GLY A 18 4.38 0.34 -6.23
CA GLY A 18 4.83 -0.97 -5.79
C GLY A 18 4.77 -1.05 -4.26
N LEU A 19 4.12 -2.08 -3.74
CA LEU A 19 4.06 -2.38 -2.31
C LEU A 19 5.08 -3.48 -2.01
N ILE A 20 5.98 -3.20 -1.08
CA ILE A 20 7.03 -4.13 -0.66
C ILE A 20 6.83 -4.47 0.82
N HIS A 21 6.91 -5.75 1.16
CA HIS A 21 6.91 -6.23 2.54
C HIS A 21 7.97 -7.32 2.71
N ARG A 22 8.76 -7.26 3.78
CA ARG A 22 9.84 -8.22 4.09
C ARG A 22 10.80 -8.48 2.91
N GLY A 23 11.13 -7.43 2.17
CA GLY A 23 12.07 -7.50 1.04
C GLY A 23 11.48 -8.10 -0.24
N ALA A 24 10.18 -8.39 -0.29
CA ALA A 24 9.49 -8.90 -1.48
C ALA A 24 8.41 -7.93 -1.96
N MET A 25 8.27 -7.81 -3.29
CA MET A 25 7.13 -7.11 -3.89
C MET A 25 5.88 -7.95 -3.68
N ILE A 26 4.87 -7.37 -3.04
CA ILE A 26 3.60 -8.06 -2.72
C ILE A 26 2.47 -7.61 -3.64
N ALA A 27 2.56 -6.41 -4.22
CA ALA A 27 1.63 -5.91 -5.23
C ALA A 27 2.28 -4.76 -6.02
N GLU A 28 1.88 -4.60 -7.28
CA GLU A 28 2.30 -3.49 -8.12
C GLU A 28 1.17 -3.11 -9.08
N GLY A 29 0.90 -1.82 -9.26
CA GLY A 29 -0.13 -1.35 -10.18
C GLY A 29 -0.42 0.14 -10.04
N THR A 30 -1.42 0.61 -10.76
CA THR A 30 -2.05 1.90 -10.51
C THR A 30 -2.82 1.87 -9.19
N LEU A 31 -3.08 3.04 -8.60
CA LEU A 31 -3.87 3.14 -7.38
C LEU A 31 -5.26 2.49 -7.52
N ASN A 32 -5.90 2.63 -8.68
CA ASN A 32 -7.21 2.00 -8.93
C ASN A 32 -7.15 0.47 -8.96
N GLU A 33 -6.13 -0.12 -9.58
CA GLU A 33 -5.95 -1.58 -9.59
C GLU A 33 -5.73 -2.13 -8.18
N LEU A 34 -4.93 -1.42 -7.37
CA LEU A 34 -4.69 -1.77 -5.98
C LEU A 34 -5.97 -1.64 -5.13
N ARG A 35 -6.77 -0.59 -5.35
CA ARG A 35 -8.08 -0.39 -4.69
C ARG A 35 -9.06 -1.52 -5.00
N ILE A 36 -9.15 -1.93 -6.27
CA ILE A 36 -10.02 -3.03 -6.70
C ILE A 36 -9.57 -4.35 -6.05
N THR A 37 -8.25 -4.59 -6.02
CA THR A 37 -7.67 -5.83 -5.48
C THR A 37 -7.93 -5.98 -3.98
N ALA A 38 -7.77 -4.91 -3.20
CA ALA A 38 -7.93 -4.95 -1.74
C ALA A 38 -9.33 -4.57 -1.25
N GLY A 39 -10.19 -3.99 -2.08
CA GLY A 39 -11.51 -3.50 -1.67
C GLY A 39 -11.44 -2.37 -0.63
N ARG A 40 -10.41 -1.53 -0.73
CA ARG A 40 -10.14 -0.39 0.16
C ARG A 40 -9.81 0.84 -0.66
N GLN A 41 -9.99 2.03 -0.07
CA GLN A 41 -9.78 3.30 -0.78
C GLN A 41 -8.40 3.91 -0.49
N ARG A 42 -7.92 3.79 0.75
CA ARG A 42 -6.66 4.37 1.18
C ARG A 42 -5.52 3.37 0.99
N LEU A 43 -4.39 3.84 0.49
CA LEU A 43 -3.23 2.99 0.23
C LEU A 43 -2.68 2.30 1.49
N SER A 44 -2.78 2.98 2.64
CA SER A 44 -2.49 2.40 3.96
C SER A 44 -3.37 1.19 4.29
N GLU A 45 -4.67 1.28 4.06
CA GLU A 45 -5.62 0.16 4.28
C GLU A 45 -5.43 -0.97 3.26
N ILE A 46 -5.10 -0.63 2.01
CA ILE A 46 -4.75 -1.61 0.97
C ILE A 46 -3.53 -2.40 1.43
N PHE A 47 -2.46 -1.72 1.86
CA PHE A 47 -1.26 -2.36 2.34
C PHE A 47 -1.55 -3.31 3.51
N LEU A 48 -2.30 -2.85 4.53
CA LEU A 48 -2.74 -3.67 5.67
C LEU A 48 -3.49 -4.93 5.26
N THR A 49 -4.39 -4.80 4.29
CA THR A 49 -5.18 -5.92 3.75
C THR A 49 -4.28 -6.96 3.08
N LEU A 50 -3.27 -6.51 2.32
CA LEU A 50 -2.39 -7.39 1.57
C LEU A 50 -1.35 -8.12 2.44
N VAL A 51 -0.88 -7.48 3.51
CA VAL A 51 0.08 -8.10 4.44
C VAL A 51 -0.58 -9.02 5.47
N HIS A 52 -1.91 -9.22 5.41
CA HIS A 52 -2.67 -10.02 6.38
C HIS A 52 -2.34 -9.62 7.82
N ALA A 53 -2.44 -8.33 8.14
CA ALA A 53 -2.07 -7.83 9.46
C ALA A 53 -3.07 -8.30 10.53
N ASP A 54 -2.73 -9.39 11.24
CA ASP A 54 -3.20 -9.68 12.60
C ASP A 54 -2.55 -8.76 13.65
N GLU A 55 -1.64 -7.87 13.22
CA GLU A 55 -0.85 -7.01 14.11
C GLU A 55 -1.22 -5.53 13.89
N PRO A 56 -1.68 -4.81 14.94
CA PRO A 56 -2.05 -3.42 14.82
C PRO A 56 -0.82 -2.58 14.50
N LEU A 57 -0.84 -1.91 13.35
CA LEU A 57 0.30 -1.15 12.84
C LEU A 57 0.54 0.18 13.57
N PHE A 58 -0.29 0.49 14.57
CA PHE A 58 -0.08 1.55 15.55
C PHE A 58 -0.65 1.13 16.91
N ALA A 59 0.23 0.73 17.82
CA ALA A 59 0.02 0.88 19.26
C ALA A 59 1.15 1.80 19.74
N ASP A 60 0.76 3.02 20.10
CA ASP A 60 1.55 4.20 20.49
C ASP A 60 2.50 4.83 19.45
#